data_AF-A0A524FT14-F1
#
_entry.id   AF-A0A524FT14-F1
#
_cell.length_a   1.000
_cell.length_b   1.000
_cell.length_c   1.000
_cell.angle_alpha   90.00
_cell.angle_beta   90.00
_cell.angle_gamma   90.00
#
_symmetry.space_group_name_H-M   'P 1'
#
loop_
_entity.id
_entity.type
_entity.pdbx_description
1 polymer ?
#
loop_
_entity_poly.entity_id
_entity_poly.type
_entity_poly.pdbx_seq_one_letter_code
_entity_poly.pdbx_strand_id
1 'polypeptide(L)'
;MIYQSNGFYWREFVRWFFSLPLFGQILVGIGIATIVVLVLIGVYYLLKGIAYLIYYTLKGIYYLIKGLATGIYKFFKWLYNLIAGKSKSEEKEVEEEQPMILQPEPIMVEQSSTEIPKIEIVKYCPECGVEFTKTMSYQLNKDGFVYCSFCGKKLELPTSISSEG
;
A
#
# COMPACT_ATOMS: atom_id res chain seq x y z
N MET A 1 40.79 21.62 -14.48
CA MET A 1 41.45 22.76 -13.78
C MET A 1 40.77 23.17 -12.46
N ILE A 2 39.93 22.34 -11.82
CA ILE A 2 39.18 22.71 -10.59
C ILE A 2 39.93 22.28 -9.31
N TYR A 3 40.82 21.27 -9.40
CA TYR A 3 41.45 20.67 -8.22
C TYR A 3 42.55 21.50 -7.55
N GLN A 4 43.20 22.45 -8.23
CA GLN A 4 44.27 23.26 -7.61
C GLN A 4 43.74 24.35 -6.68
N SER A 5 42.49 24.81 -6.87
CA SER A 5 41.87 25.87 -6.07
C SER A 5 41.51 25.40 -4.65
N ASN A 6 41.02 24.17 -4.51
CA ASN A 6 40.46 23.67 -3.25
C ASN A 6 41.48 23.58 -2.10
N GLY A 7 42.75 23.31 -2.42
CA GLY A 7 43.81 23.20 -1.40
C GLY A 7 44.17 24.52 -0.73
N PHE A 8 43.92 25.65 -1.40
CA PHE A 8 44.18 26.98 -0.83
C PHE A 8 43.12 27.35 0.23
N TYR A 9 41.83 27.22 -0.13
CA TYR A 9 40.72 27.52 0.77
C TYR A 9 40.67 26.60 2.00
N TRP A 10 40.98 25.31 1.82
CA TRP A 10 41.00 24.38 2.95
C TRP A 10 42.07 24.72 3.97
N ARG A 11 43.28 25.10 3.52
CA ARG A 11 44.35 25.52 4.44
C ARG A 11 43.99 26.77 5.23
N GLU A 12 43.39 27.76 4.57
CA GLU A 12 42.96 28.99 5.23
C GLU A 12 41.83 28.72 6.23
N PHE A 13 40.86 27.87 5.86
CA PHE A 13 39.78 27.45 6.76
C PHE A 13 40.31 26.71 8.00
N VAL A 14 41.21 25.75 7.82
CA VAL A 14 41.78 24.99 8.95
C VAL A 14 42.58 25.92 9.87
N ARG A 15 43.35 26.85 9.30
CA ARG A 15 44.10 27.86 10.08
C ARG A 15 43.16 28.77 10.86
N TRP A 16 42.08 29.25 10.25
CA TRP A 16 41.04 30.03 10.92
C TRP A 16 40.33 29.21 12.00
N PHE A 17 40.01 27.94 11.74
CA PHE A 17 39.36 27.02 12.68
C PHE A 17 40.19 26.82 13.94
N PHE A 18 41.50 26.58 13.79
CA PHE A 18 42.41 26.45 14.94
C PHE A 18 42.66 27.77 15.68
N SER A 19 42.42 28.92 15.04
CA SER A 19 42.52 30.23 15.69
C SER A 19 41.34 30.53 16.63
N LEU A 20 40.25 29.77 16.58
CA LEU A 20 39.10 29.95 17.45
C LEU A 20 39.32 29.33 18.84
N PRO A 21 38.73 29.91 19.90
CA PRO A 21 38.71 29.29 21.23
C PRO A 21 37.95 27.95 21.20
N LEU A 22 38.20 27.08 22.17
CA LEU A 22 37.63 25.71 22.23
C LEU A 22 36.11 25.67 22.03
N PHE A 23 35.37 26.62 22.62
CA PHE A 23 33.93 26.73 22.43
C PHE A 23 33.53 26.97 20.97
N GLY A 24 34.29 27.80 20.24
CA GLY A 24 34.04 28.09 18.83
C GLY A 24 34.28 26.87 17.94
N GLN A 25 35.34 26.10 18.21
CA GLN A 25 35.63 24.87 17.47
C GLN A 25 34.51 23.84 17.61
N ILE A 26 34.02 23.63 18.84
CA ILE A 26 32.91 22.69 19.10
C ILE A 26 31.65 23.13 18.37
N LEU A 27 31.34 24.43 18.40
CA LEU A 27 30.12 24.98 17.79
C LEU A 27 30.17 24.87 16.25
N VAL A 28 31.31 25.15 15.63
CA VAL A 28 31.53 24.93 14.18
C VAL A 28 31.43 23.43 13.84
N GLY A 29 31.99 22.55 14.67
CA GLY A 29 31.89 21.10 14.48
C GLY A 29 30.44 20.61 14.47
N ILE A 30 29.63 21.06 15.44
CA ILE A 30 28.19 20.77 15.50
C ILE A 30 27.49 21.33 14.25
N GLY A 31 27.82 22.55 13.83
CA GLY A 31 27.23 23.18 12.64
C GLY A 31 27.51 22.39 11.35
N ILE A 32 28.73 21.90 11.16
CA ILE A 32 29.06 21.06 10.01
C ILE A 32 28.30 19.74 10.09
N ALA A 33 28.26 19.11 11.27
CA ALA A 33 27.55 17.85 11.48
C ALA A 33 26.04 17.99 11.17
N THR A 34 25.39 19.06 11.65
CA THR A 34 23.97 19.31 11.37
C THR A 34 23.71 19.55 9.90
N ILE A 35 24.57 20.31 9.20
CA ILE A 35 24.46 20.53 7.75
C ILE A 35 24.56 19.19 7.00
N VAL A 36 25.53 18.34 7.35
CA VAL A 36 25.70 17.02 6.72
C VAL A 36 24.44 16.16 6.91
N VAL A 37 23.91 16.09 8.13
CA VAL A 37 22.67 15.35 8.42
C VAL A 37 21.49 15.92 7.63
N LEU A 38 21.35 17.25 7.56
CA LEU A 38 20.28 17.91 6.82
C LEU A 38 20.37 17.63 5.31
N VAL A 39 21.57 17.62 4.74
CA VAL A 39 21.80 17.24 3.35
C VAL A 39 21.41 15.79 3.11
N LEU A 40 21.80 14.86 3.98
CA LEU A 40 21.43 13.44 3.85
C LEU A 40 19.91 13.24 3.89
N ILE A 41 19.24 13.90 4.84
CA ILE A 41 17.78 13.89 4.94
C ILE A 41 17.15 14.48 3.66
N GLY A 42 17.65 15.62 3.19
CA GLY A 42 17.17 16.26 1.97
C GLY A 42 17.27 15.34 0.75
N VAL A 43 18.42 14.68 0.56
CA VAL A 43 18.64 13.72 -0.53
C VAL A 43 17.69 12.52 -0.40
N TYR A 44 17.49 11.99 0.81
CA TYR A 44 16.56 10.89 1.06
C TYR A 44 15.12 11.26 0.65
N TYR A 45 14.63 12.42 1.06
CA TYR A 45 13.28 12.88 0.70
C TYR A 45 13.15 13.20 -0.78
N LEU A 46 14.21 13.71 -1.43
CA LEU A 46 14.22 13.99 -2.86
C LEU A 46 14.10 12.68 -3.66
N LEU A 47 14.87 11.64 -3.31
CA LEU A 47 14.76 10.31 -3.92
C LEU A 47 13.37 9.70 -3.69
N LYS A 48 12.86 9.77 -2.46
CA LYS A 48 11.51 9.29 -2.13
C LYS A 48 10.43 10.02 -2.93
N GLY A 49 10.58 11.33 -3.09
CA GLY A 49 9.70 12.16 -3.91
C GLY A 49 9.71 11.75 -5.38
N ILE A 50 10.90 11.56 -5.97
CA ILE A 50 11.03 11.10 -7.36
C ILE A 50 10.37 9.73 -7.54
N ALA A 51 10.64 8.77 -6.66
CA ALA A 51 10.04 7.44 -6.75
C ALA A 51 8.50 7.51 -6.68
N TYR A 52 7.97 8.33 -5.79
CA TYR A 52 6.53 8.54 -5.67
C TYR A 52 5.92 9.20 -6.91
N LEU A 53 6.62 10.16 -7.50
CA LEU A 53 6.20 10.87 -8.70
C LEU A 53 6.14 9.93 -9.92
N ILE A 54 7.13 9.05 -10.07
CA ILE A 54 7.14 8.01 -11.11
C ILE A 54 5.96 7.04 -10.91
N TYR A 55 5.77 6.55 -9.69
CA TYR A 55 4.66 5.66 -9.35
C TYR A 55 3.31 6.29 -9.73
N TYR A 56 3.09 7.56 -9.36
CA TYR A 56 1.85 8.25 -9.67
C TYR A 56 1.68 8.54 -11.17
N THR A 57 2.76 8.86 -11.87
CA THR A 57 2.73 9.09 -13.33
C THR A 57 2.32 7.81 -14.06
N LEU A 58 2.93 6.68 -13.72
CA LEU A 58 2.58 5.38 -14.31
C LEU A 58 1.13 4.99 -13.99
N LYS A 59 0.70 5.18 -12.74
CA LYS A 59 -0.68 4.94 -12.33
C LYS A 59 -1.65 5.83 -13.12
N GLY A 60 -1.33 7.11 -13.29
CA GLY A 60 -2.13 8.04 -14.08
C GLY A 60 -2.25 7.60 -15.54
N ILE A 61 -1.13 7.21 -16.17
CA ILE A 61 -1.12 6.70 -17.55
C ILE A 61 -1.97 5.43 -17.67
N TYR A 62 -1.86 4.50 -16.72
CA TYR A 62 -2.66 3.27 -16.72
C TYR A 62 -4.17 3.57 -16.71
N TYR A 63 -4.62 4.48 -15.83
CA TYR A 63 -6.03 4.88 -15.79
C TYR A 63 -6.47 5.64 -17.04
N LEU A 64 -5.59 6.45 -17.63
CA LEU A 64 -5.85 7.16 -18.88
C LEU A 64 -6.10 6.19 -20.04
N ILE A 65 -5.23 5.18 -20.20
CA ILE A 65 -5.38 4.15 -21.22
C ILE A 65 -6.65 3.32 -20.98
N LYS A 66 -6.91 2.91 -19.73
CA LYS A 66 -8.14 2.19 -19.37
C LYS A 66 -9.38 3.01 -19.73
N GLY A 67 -9.42 4.29 -19.38
CA GLY A 67 -10.51 5.20 -19.71
C GLY A 67 -10.70 5.38 -21.22
N LEU A 68 -9.60 5.55 -21.96
CA LEU A 68 -9.64 5.68 -23.42
C LEU A 68 -10.17 4.41 -24.08
N ALA A 69 -9.71 3.24 -23.64
CA ALA A 69 -10.15 1.95 -24.17
C ALA A 69 -11.65 1.71 -23.93
N THR A 70 -12.14 1.98 -22.71
CA THR A 70 -13.57 1.89 -22.39
C THR A 70 -14.40 2.89 -23.19
N GLY A 71 -13.91 4.13 -23.36
CA GLY A 71 -14.57 5.16 -24.17
C GLY A 71 -14.71 4.75 -25.63
N ILE A 72 -13.61 4.28 -26.22
CA ILE A 72 -13.57 3.79 -27.61
C ILE A 72 -14.49 2.57 -27.77
N TYR A 73 -14.41 1.59 -26.87
CA TYR A 73 -15.27 0.42 -26.89
C TYR A 73 -16.76 0.80 -26.87
N LYS A 74 -17.15 1.73 -25.99
CA LYS A 74 -18.53 2.21 -25.88
C LYS A 74 -18.99 2.97 -27.12
N PHE A 75 -18.10 3.76 -27.72
CA PHE A 75 -18.35 4.45 -28.98
C PHE A 75 -18.56 3.48 -30.14
N PHE A 76 -17.67 2.48 -30.30
CA PHE A 76 -17.84 1.45 -31.33
C PHE A 76 -19.08 0.59 -31.10
N LYS A 77 -19.41 0.22 -29.86
CA LYS A 77 -20.64 -0.51 -29.54
C LYS A 77 -21.88 0.30 -29.92
N TRP A 78 -21.89 1.60 -29.61
CA TRP A 78 -22.96 2.51 -30.01
C TRP A 78 -23.07 2.60 -31.54
N LEU A 79 -21.95 2.77 -32.24
CA LEU A 79 -21.89 2.86 -33.71
C LEU A 79 -22.37 1.57 -34.38
N TYR A 80 -21.90 0.42 -33.89
CA TYR A 80 -22.30 -0.91 -34.36
C TYR A 80 -23.80 -1.12 -34.22
N ASN A 81 -24.39 -0.77 -33.06
CA ASN A 81 -25.82 -0.88 -32.85
C ASN A 81 -26.64 0.03 -33.78
N LEU A 82 -26.11 1.21 -34.10
CA LEU A 82 -26.75 2.18 -35.00
C LEU A 82 -26.75 1.67 -36.46
N ILE A 83 -25.65 1.06 -36.89
CA ILE A 83 -25.51 0.47 -38.24
C ILE A 83 -26.29 -0.84 -38.37
N ALA A 84 -26.29 -1.68 -37.34
CA ALA A 84 -26.98 -2.97 -37.34
C ALA A 84 -28.51 -2.85 -37.26
N GLY A 85 -29.07 -1.64 -37.17
CA GLY A 85 -30.51 -1.40 -37.11
C GLY A 85 -31.21 -1.96 -35.87
N LYS A 86 -30.46 -2.50 -34.90
CA LYS A 86 -30.97 -2.94 -33.60
C LYS A 86 -31.17 -1.72 -32.72
N SER A 87 -32.27 -1.00 -32.95
CA SER A 87 -32.79 -0.08 -31.95
C SER A 87 -33.14 -0.89 -30.70
N LYS A 88 -32.35 -0.66 -29.64
CA LYS A 88 -32.59 -1.02 -28.24
C LYS A 88 -33.25 -2.38 -28.01
N SER A 89 -32.43 -3.39 -27.69
CA SER A 89 -32.91 -4.44 -26.79
C SER A 89 -31.82 -4.75 -25.78
N GLU A 90 -32.24 -4.64 -24.52
CA GLU A 90 -31.51 -4.89 -23.28
C GLU A 90 -30.39 -5.92 -23.43
N GLU A 91 -29.16 -5.44 -23.39
CA GLU A 91 -28.05 -6.27 -22.97
C GLU A 91 -27.84 -5.94 -21.50
N LYS A 92 -28.27 -6.88 -20.66
CA LYS A 92 -28.12 -6.92 -19.21
C LYS A 92 -26.80 -6.29 -18.80
N GLU A 93 -26.88 -5.35 -17.87
CA GLU A 93 -25.76 -4.93 -17.05
C GLU A 93 -25.07 -6.18 -16.51
N VAL A 94 -23.89 -6.49 -17.04
CA VAL A 94 -22.88 -7.19 -16.27
C VAL A 94 -22.47 -6.19 -15.21
N GLU A 95 -23.05 -6.41 -14.05
CA GLU A 95 -22.84 -5.73 -12.78
C GLU A 95 -21.37 -5.86 -12.40
N GLU A 96 -20.53 -4.95 -12.89
CA GLU A 96 -19.24 -4.64 -12.30
C GLU A 96 -19.22 -3.16 -11.92
N GLU A 97 -19.06 -2.98 -10.61
CA GLU A 97 -18.79 -1.74 -9.89
C GLU A 97 -20.01 -0.83 -9.62
N GLN A 98 -20.57 -0.99 -8.42
CA GLN A 98 -21.03 0.17 -7.64
C GLN A 98 -20.27 0.35 -6.33
N PRO A 99 -20.15 1.61 -5.88
CA PRO A 99 -19.15 2.09 -4.93
C PRO A 99 -19.73 2.28 -3.52
N MET A 100 -18.81 2.53 -2.60
CA MET A 100 -18.98 2.89 -1.19
C MET A 100 -19.98 4.06 -0.96
N ILE A 101 -20.86 4.00 0.08
CA ILE A 101 -21.10 4.99 1.19
C ILE A 101 -22.53 4.96 1.84
N LEU A 102 -22.55 4.70 3.17
CA LEU A 102 -23.38 5.12 4.36
C LEU A 102 -24.94 5.02 4.51
N GLN A 103 -25.30 4.35 5.64
CA GLN A 103 -26.39 4.53 6.66
C GLN A 103 -27.84 4.02 6.41
N PRO A 104 -28.68 3.77 7.44
CA PRO A 104 -28.47 3.60 8.90
C PRO A 104 -29.05 2.27 9.50
N GLU A 105 -28.79 2.01 10.79
CA GLU A 105 -29.31 0.88 11.59
C GLU A 105 -30.83 0.63 11.46
N PRO A 106 -31.27 -0.62 11.68
CA PRO A 106 -32.34 -0.84 12.65
C PRO A 106 -31.99 -1.89 13.72
N ILE A 107 -32.44 -1.53 14.92
CA ILE A 107 -32.33 -2.19 16.21
C ILE A 107 -33.01 -3.57 16.23
N MET A 108 -32.33 -4.50 16.92
CA MET A 108 -32.76 -5.73 17.61
C MET A 108 -34.11 -6.38 17.23
N VAL A 109 -34.09 -7.70 16.93
CA VAL A 109 -34.86 -8.69 17.71
C VAL A 109 -34.09 -10.02 17.74
N GLU A 110 -33.89 -10.48 18.97
CA GLU A 110 -33.38 -11.76 19.43
C GLU A 110 -34.25 -12.94 18.99
N GLN A 111 -33.66 -14.04 18.52
CA GLN A 111 -34.24 -15.37 18.70
C GLN A 111 -33.17 -16.47 18.74
N SER A 112 -32.98 -16.93 19.97
CA SER A 112 -32.28 -18.13 20.44
C SER A 112 -32.79 -19.42 19.77
N SER A 113 -31.87 -20.34 19.42
CA SER A 113 -31.97 -21.78 19.76
C SER A 113 -30.72 -22.57 19.27
N THR A 114 -29.85 -22.89 20.23
CA THR A 114 -29.16 -24.18 20.50
C THR A 114 -28.53 -24.95 19.31
N GLU A 115 -27.24 -24.75 19.04
CA GLU A 115 -26.07 -25.57 19.45
C GLU A 115 -25.64 -26.63 18.43
N ILE A 116 -24.84 -26.16 17.47
CA ILE A 116 -23.78 -26.93 16.81
C ILE A 116 -22.51 -26.13 17.17
N PRO A 117 -21.41 -26.75 17.64
CA PRO A 117 -20.22 -26.01 18.05
C PRO A 117 -19.71 -25.19 16.88
N LYS A 118 -20.00 -23.89 16.92
CA LYS A 118 -19.56 -22.90 15.96
C LYS A 118 -18.07 -22.74 16.23
N ILE A 119 -17.26 -23.48 15.48
CA ILE A 119 -15.83 -23.22 15.39
C ILE A 119 -15.72 -21.74 15.06
N GLU A 120 -15.22 -20.94 16.00
CA GLU A 120 -15.00 -19.52 15.78
C GLU A 120 -14.03 -19.42 14.61
N ILE A 121 -14.59 -19.12 13.44
CA ILE A 121 -13.83 -18.94 12.22
C ILE A 121 -12.92 -17.76 12.50
N VAL A 122 -11.65 -18.05 12.77
CA VAL A 122 -10.62 -17.04 12.98
C VAL A 122 -10.66 -16.15 11.76
N LYS A 123 -11.14 -14.92 11.91
CA LYS A 123 -11.34 -14.00 10.78
C LYS A 123 -10.05 -13.27 10.41
N TYR A 124 -9.08 -13.23 11.30
CA TYR A 124 -7.87 -12.43 11.16
C TYR A 124 -6.62 -13.27 11.38
N CYS A 125 -5.57 -12.96 10.64
CA CYS A 125 -4.27 -13.54 10.91
C CYS A 125 -3.75 -13.03 12.26
N PRO A 126 -3.38 -13.91 13.21
CA PRO A 126 -2.85 -13.50 14.53
C PRO A 126 -1.50 -12.76 14.45
N GLU A 127 -0.81 -12.89 13.31
CA GLU A 127 0.56 -12.39 13.14
C GLU A 127 0.59 -11.02 12.49
N CYS A 128 -0.24 -10.80 11.46
CA CYS A 128 -0.30 -9.53 10.75
C CYS A 128 -1.59 -8.74 10.98
N GLY A 129 -2.57 -9.31 11.68
CA GLY A 129 -3.87 -8.69 11.95
C GLY A 129 -4.76 -8.52 10.71
N VAL A 130 -4.33 -9.03 9.54
CA VAL A 130 -5.08 -8.88 8.29
C VAL A 130 -6.21 -9.91 8.23
N GLU A 131 -7.39 -9.47 7.79
CA GLU A 131 -8.56 -10.33 7.60
C GLU A 131 -8.31 -11.40 6.54
N PHE A 132 -8.74 -12.63 6.80
CA PHE A 132 -8.65 -13.70 5.81
C PHE A 132 -9.57 -13.44 4.64
N THR A 133 -9.04 -13.66 3.44
CA THR A 133 -9.85 -13.66 2.24
C THR A 133 -10.80 -14.86 2.25
N LYS A 134 -11.91 -14.76 1.51
CA LYS A 134 -12.89 -15.85 1.38
C LYS A 134 -12.24 -17.18 0.95
N THR A 135 -11.22 -17.12 0.10
CA THR A 135 -10.44 -18.29 -0.33
C THR A 135 -9.60 -18.88 0.78
N MET A 136 -8.98 -18.07 1.63
CA MET A 136 -8.22 -18.55 2.78
C MET A 136 -9.12 -19.20 3.83
N SER A 137 -10.24 -18.57 4.16
CA SER A 137 -11.20 -19.13 5.12
C SER A 137 -11.78 -20.45 4.63
N TYR A 138 -12.01 -20.57 3.31
CA TYR A 138 -12.44 -21.83 2.70
C TYR A 138 -11.35 -22.91 2.77
N GLN A 139 -10.10 -22.59 2.45
CA GLN A 139 -8.98 -23.53 2.52
C GLN A 139 -8.69 -23.95 3.97
N LEU A 140 -8.75 -23.02 4.92
CA LEU A 140 -8.57 -23.31 6.34
C LEU A 140 -9.63 -24.29 6.85
N ASN A 141 -10.89 -24.15 6.41
CA ASN A 141 -11.97 -25.06 6.77
C ASN A 141 -11.88 -26.42 6.07
N LYS A 142 -11.35 -26.46 4.84
CA LYS A 142 -11.23 -27.69 4.05
C LYS A 142 -10.02 -28.53 4.44
N ASP A 143 -8.86 -27.91 4.54
CA ASP A 143 -7.57 -28.58 4.66
C ASP A 143 -6.99 -28.47 6.09
N GLY A 144 -7.64 -27.73 6.98
CA GLY A 144 -7.24 -27.54 8.38
C GLY A 144 -6.06 -26.58 8.58
N PHE A 145 -5.43 -26.13 7.48
CA PHE A 145 -4.37 -25.12 7.51
C PHE A 145 -4.42 -24.20 6.29
N VAL A 146 -3.88 -22.99 6.43
CA VAL A 146 -3.73 -22.02 5.35
C VAL A 146 -2.48 -21.18 5.54
N TYR A 147 -1.90 -20.68 4.44
CA TYR A 147 -0.82 -19.69 4.51
C TYR A 147 -1.39 -18.28 4.35
N CYS A 148 -0.99 -17.36 5.22
CA CYS A 148 -1.36 -15.97 5.05
C CYS A 148 -0.66 -15.38 3.81
N SER A 149 -1.41 -14.78 2.88
CA SER A 149 -0.85 -14.14 1.69
C SER A 149 -0.07 -12.86 1.99
N PHE A 150 -0.21 -12.31 3.19
CA PHE A 150 0.45 -11.06 3.60
C PHE A 150 1.75 -11.31 4.35
N CYS A 151 1.77 -12.25 5.31
CA CYS A 151 2.97 -12.53 6.10
C CYS A 151 3.66 -13.87 5.76
N GLY A 152 3.03 -14.72 4.93
CA GLY A 152 3.57 -16.02 4.53
C GLY A 152 3.56 -17.09 5.63
N LYS A 153 3.06 -16.79 6.83
CA LYS A 153 3.02 -17.75 7.93
C LYS A 153 1.89 -18.77 7.75
N LYS A 154 2.20 -20.02 8.10
CA LYS A 154 1.23 -21.13 8.15
C LYS A 154 0.37 -20.97 9.40
N LEU A 155 -0.93 -21.13 9.22
CA LEU A 155 -1.96 -21.08 10.25
C LEU A 155 -2.68 -22.41 10.25
N GLU A 156 -2.82 -23.02 11.42
CA GLU A 156 -3.50 -24.29 11.61
C GLU A 156 -4.66 -24.06 12.57
N LEU A 157 -5.83 -24.64 12.27
CA LEU A 157 -6.94 -24.59 13.21
C LEU A 157 -6.54 -25.37 14.48
N PRO A 158 -6.80 -24.83 15.69
CA PRO A 158 -6.63 -25.59 16.91
C PRO A 158 -7.63 -26.75 16.88
N THR A 159 -7.13 -27.97 16.66
CA THR A 159 -7.90 -29.20 16.81
C THR A 159 -8.19 -29.37 18.30
N SER A 160 -9.33 -28.86 18.75
CA SER A 160 -9.87 -29.30 20.03
C SER A 160 -10.19 -30.79 19.92
N ILE A 161 -9.62 -31.56 20.86
CA ILE A 161 -9.85 -32.98 21.18
C ILE A 161 -8.89 -33.95 20.47
N SER A 162 -7.67 -34.04 20.99
CA SER A 162 -7.05 -35.34 21.24
C SER A 162 -7.94 -36.10 22.23
N SER A 163 -8.66 -37.11 21.72
CA SER A 163 -9.24 -38.16 22.56
C SER A 163 -8.11 -39.05 23.06
N GLU A 164 -7.56 -38.77 24.24
CA GLU A 164 -6.84 -39.78 25.01
C GLU A 164 -7.87 -40.66 25.71
N GLY A 165 -8.02 -41.88 25.17
CA GLY A 165 -8.54 -43.06 25.85
C GLY A 165 -7.45 -44.12 25.85
#